data_AF-A0A967DF71-F1
#
_entry.id   AF-A0A967DF71-F1
#
_cell.length_a   1.000
_cell.length_b   1.000
_cell.length_c   1.000
_cell.angle_alpha   90.00
_cell.angle_beta   90.00
_cell.angle_gamma   90.00
#
_symmetry.space_group_name_H-M   'P 1'
#
loop_
_entity.id
_entity.type
_entity.pdbx_description
1 polymer ?
#
loop_
_entity_poly.entity_id
_entity_poly.type
_entity_poly.pdbx_seq_one_letter_code
_entity_poly.pdbx_strand_id
1 'polypeptide(L)'
;METTETDSNGLQLTRIVALNVEFFAALLGGDSRLGHRVIFYPPEGRFYYKEVDGIFHVAAEGRLASLLAALLLRCAGEMPLTVDRRPLFVEFREEQRLIEVVRKSRSTLAVAEGFFGVDSVNRRAAGPESIDQTARSFVDSSVEIAEGTMRLTVGELFAAFLEYCRLNGVQIQQQGDRKLKRMVVETVNQHHGVRLRHDLMDSRGRCAKGWSGLMFRNQALNGYELARN
;
A
#
# COMPACT_ATOMS: atom_id res chain seq x y z
N MET A 1 5.75 9.66 -4.36
CA MET A 1 6.51 9.81 -3.10
C MET A 1 6.31 11.24 -2.64
N GLU A 2 5.94 11.45 -1.39
CA GLU A 2 5.64 12.78 -0.84
C GLU A 2 6.48 13.04 0.41
N THR A 3 6.81 14.31 0.64
CA THR A 3 7.49 14.78 1.84
C THR A 3 6.71 15.95 2.42
N THR A 4 6.54 15.97 3.74
CA THR A 4 5.93 17.10 4.43
C THR A 4 7.04 18.08 4.82
N GLU A 5 6.98 19.29 4.27
CA GLU A 5 7.91 20.37 4.58
C GLU A 5 7.15 21.49 5.29
N THR A 6 7.71 22.02 6.37
CA THR A 6 7.16 23.21 7.03
C THR A 6 7.75 24.44 6.37
N ASP A 7 6.91 25.26 5.74
CA ASP A 7 7.34 26.54 5.17
C ASP A 7 7.74 27.53 6.28
N SER A 8 8.51 28.54 5.90
CA SER A 8 8.93 29.71 6.70
C SER A 8 7.82 30.39 7.50
N ASN A 9 6.56 30.23 7.07
CA ASN A 9 5.36 30.75 7.74
C ASN A 9 4.70 29.76 8.74
N GLY A 10 5.31 28.60 9.00
CA GLY A 10 4.79 27.57 9.90
C GLY A 10 3.68 26.68 9.30
N LEU A 11 3.35 26.86 8.01
CA LEU A 11 2.40 26.02 7.28
C LEU A 11 3.06 24.72 6.84
N GLN A 12 2.46 23.57 7.19
CA GLN A 12 2.88 22.27 6.67
C GLN A 12 2.36 22.11 5.25
N LEU A 13 3.27 22.07 4.29
CA LEU A 13 2.99 21.80 2.89
C LEU A 13 3.45 20.38 2.56
N THR A 14 2.56 19.60 1.95
CA THR A 14 2.92 18.30 1.40
C THR A 14 3.48 18.51 0.00
N ARG A 15 4.75 18.19 -0.20
CA ARG A 15 5.43 18.31 -1.49
C ARG A 15 5.46 16.97 -2.19
N ILE A 16 5.10 17.00 -3.47
CA ILE A 16 5.22 15.83 -4.34
C ILE A 16 6.67 15.79 -4.85
N VAL A 17 7.40 14.75 -4.47
CA VAL A 17 8.85 14.63 -4.74
C VAL A 17 9.11 13.97 -6.08
N ALA A 18 8.23 13.06 -6.51
CA ALA A 18 8.43 12.31 -7.73
C ALA A 18 7.10 11.88 -8.36
N LEU A 19 7.08 11.93 -9.68
CA LEU A 19 6.02 11.36 -10.51
C LEU A 19 6.14 9.83 -10.53
N ASN A 20 5.03 9.13 -10.27
CA ASN A 20 5.00 7.68 -10.41
C ASN A 20 4.84 7.30 -11.89
N VAL A 21 5.97 7.17 -12.58
CA VAL A 21 6.04 6.92 -14.02
C VAL A 21 5.26 5.67 -14.42
N GLU A 22 5.36 4.59 -13.66
CA GLU A 22 4.66 3.32 -13.93
C GLU A 22 3.14 3.48 -13.86
N PHE A 23 2.64 4.22 -12.88
CA PHE A 23 1.21 4.48 -12.72
C PHE A 23 0.66 5.27 -13.91
N PHE A 24 1.28 6.38 -14.28
CA PHE A 24 0.82 7.19 -15.42
C PHE A 24 1.02 6.47 -16.76
N ALA A 25 2.05 5.63 -16.86
CA ALA A 25 2.27 4.77 -18.02
C ALA A 25 1.12 3.76 -18.21
N ALA A 26 0.65 3.14 -17.12
CA ALA A 26 -0.50 2.25 -17.15
C ALA A 26 -1.81 3.01 -17.45
N LEU A 27 -1.96 4.23 -16.92
CA LEU A 27 -3.14 5.08 -17.11
C LEU A 27 -3.42 5.42 -18.59
N LEU A 28 -2.34 5.69 -19.34
CA LEU A 28 -2.40 6.00 -20.78
C LEU A 28 -2.95 4.83 -21.63
N GLY A 29 -3.09 3.64 -21.03
CA GLY A 29 -3.67 2.45 -21.66
C GLY A 29 -5.18 2.43 -21.79
N GLY A 30 -5.90 3.43 -21.25
CA GLY A 30 -7.32 3.62 -21.54
C GLY A 30 -8.28 3.14 -20.44
N ASP A 31 -8.14 3.66 -19.21
CA ASP A 31 -9.23 3.55 -18.24
C ASP A 31 -10.42 4.40 -18.73
N SER A 32 -11.46 3.72 -19.21
CA SER A 32 -12.68 4.33 -19.73
C SER A 32 -13.44 5.16 -18.68
N ARG A 33 -13.25 4.85 -17.38
CA ARG A 33 -13.87 5.59 -16.26
C ARG A 33 -13.28 6.99 -16.09
N LEU A 34 -12.07 7.22 -16.58
CA LEU A 34 -11.42 8.52 -16.59
C LEU A 34 -11.77 9.34 -17.84
N GLY A 35 -12.69 8.85 -18.68
CA GLY A 35 -13.06 9.47 -19.95
C GLY A 35 -11.95 9.40 -21.00
N HIS A 36 -10.91 8.58 -20.77
CA HIS A 36 -9.83 8.38 -21.73
C HIS A 36 -10.34 7.60 -22.94
N ARG A 37 -10.13 8.18 -24.12
CA ARG A 37 -10.49 7.58 -25.40
C ARG A 37 -9.29 6.97 -26.13
N VAL A 38 -8.15 6.87 -25.44
CA VAL A 38 -6.92 6.29 -25.97
C VAL A 38 -6.90 4.80 -25.68
N ILE A 39 -6.60 3.99 -26.69
CA ILE A 39 -6.30 2.56 -26.54
C ILE A 39 -4.91 2.29 -27.11
N PHE A 40 -4.19 1.35 -26.53
CA PHE A 40 -2.97 0.80 -27.12
C PHE A 40 -3.32 -0.51 -27.83
N TYR A 41 -2.89 -0.67 -29.08
CA TYR A 41 -3.09 -1.89 -29.84
C TYR A 41 -1.76 -2.66 -29.94
N PRO A 42 -1.56 -3.71 -29.11
CA PRO A 42 -0.27 -4.40 -29.02
C PRO A 42 0.26 -4.98 -30.33
N PRO A 43 -0.57 -5.56 -31.23
CA PRO A 43 -0.08 -6.13 -32.49
C PRO A 43 0.63 -5.11 -33.39
N GLU A 44 0.19 -3.85 -33.39
CA GLU A 44 0.83 -2.77 -34.17
C GLU A 44 1.79 -1.93 -33.33
N GLY A 45 1.78 -2.09 -32.01
CA GLY A 45 2.58 -1.31 -31.07
C GLY A 45 2.26 0.18 -31.13
N ARG A 46 1.01 0.55 -31.42
CA ARG A 46 0.54 1.93 -31.65
C ARG A 46 -0.63 2.30 -30.75
N PHE A 47 -0.75 3.58 -30.46
CA PHE A 47 -1.89 4.16 -29.77
C PHE A 47 -2.95 4.63 -30.77
N TYR A 48 -4.22 4.48 -30.40
CA TYR A 48 -5.37 4.98 -31.14
C TYR A 48 -6.24 5.81 -30.21
N TYR A 49 -6.84 6.86 -30.75
CA TYR A 49 -7.80 7.70 -30.05
C TYR A 49 -9.18 7.56 -30.70
N LYS A 50 -10.21 7.32 -29.89
CA LYS A 50 -11.59 7.26 -30.33
C LYS A 50 -12.19 8.65 -30.43
N GLU A 51 -12.54 9.08 -31.64
CA GLU A 51 -13.20 10.36 -31.90
C GLU A 51 -14.69 10.29 -31.49
N VAL A 52 -15.42 11.42 -31.60
CA VAL A 52 -16.84 11.51 -31.19
C VAL A 52 -17.75 10.63 -32.06
N ASP A 53 -17.37 10.39 -33.31
CA ASP A 53 -18.06 9.50 -34.25
C ASP A 53 -17.85 8.00 -33.94
N GLY A 54 -16.99 7.67 -32.96
CA GLY A 54 -16.67 6.31 -32.56
C GLY A 54 -15.55 5.65 -33.38
N ILE A 55 -14.93 6.37 -34.32
CA ILE A 55 -13.83 5.89 -35.16
C ILE A 55 -12.50 6.08 -34.42
N PHE A 56 -11.59 5.12 -34.60
CA PHE A 56 -10.25 5.15 -34.02
C PHE A 56 -9.23 5.72 -35.01
N HIS A 57 -8.54 6.78 -34.58
CA HIS A 57 -7.44 7.38 -35.33
C HIS A 57 -6.12 7.14 -34.61
N VAL A 58 -5.03 6.97 -35.37
CA VAL A 58 -3.69 6.83 -34.79
C VAL A 58 -3.36 8.06 -33.93
N ALA A 59 -2.99 7.82 -32.69
CA ALA A 59 -2.57 8.85 -31.75
C ALA A 59 -1.04 8.94 -31.76
N ALA A 60 -0.51 10.08 -32.21
CA ALA A 60 0.91 10.37 -32.12
C ALA A 60 1.35 10.47 -30.65
N GLU A 61 2.57 10.03 -30.34
CA GLU A 61 3.12 10.07 -28.98
C GLU A 61 3.16 11.49 -28.39
N GLY A 62 3.43 12.51 -29.22
CA GLY A 62 3.37 13.92 -28.80
C GLY A 62 1.97 14.34 -28.31
N ARG A 63 0.90 13.82 -28.93
CA ARG A 63 -0.49 14.08 -28.50
C ARG A 63 -0.75 13.46 -27.12
N LEU A 64 -0.16 12.29 -26.83
CA LEU A 64 -0.26 11.63 -25.53
C LEU A 64 0.51 12.40 -24.45
N ALA A 65 1.69 12.93 -24.78
CA ALA A 65 2.45 13.81 -23.88
C ALA A 65 1.65 15.08 -23.54
N SER A 66 1.01 15.71 -24.53
CA SER A 66 0.12 16.85 -24.30
C SER A 66 -1.09 16.50 -23.44
N LEU A 67 -1.71 15.33 -23.66
CA LEU A 67 -2.82 14.84 -22.83
C LEU A 67 -2.38 14.65 -21.38
N LEU A 68 -1.23 14.01 -21.15
CA LEU A 68 -0.67 13.82 -19.82
C LEU A 68 -0.39 15.16 -19.14
N ALA A 69 0.19 16.12 -19.86
CA ALA A 69 0.45 17.46 -19.33
C ALA A 69 -0.85 18.18 -18.91
N ALA A 70 -1.94 18.01 -19.68
CA ALA A 70 -3.24 18.58 -19.35
C ALA A 70 -3.87 17.91 -18.12
N LEU A 71 -3.68 16.59 -17.96
CA LEU A 71 -4.14 15.87 -16.77
C LEU A 71 -3.40 16.32 -15.51
N LEU A 72 -2.08 16.47 -15.56
CA LEU A 72 -1.28 16.96 -14.44
C LEU A 72 -1.72 18.37 -14.01
N LEU A 73 -2.04 19.23 -14.98
CA LEU A 73 -2.57 20.57 -14.71
C LEU A 73 -3.94 20.53 -14.03
N ARG A 74 -4.82 19.64 -14.48
CA ARG A 74 -6.13 19.43 -13.85
C ARG A 74 -5.99 18.89 -12.42
N CYS A 75 -5.11 17.91 -12.21
CA CYS A 75 -4.79 17.41 -10.88
C CYS A 75 -4.31 18.55 -9.97
N ALA A 76 -3.43 19.43 -10.46
CA ALA A 76 -2.99 20.60 -9.69
C ALA A 76 -4.14 21.55 -9.33
N GLY A 77 -5.15 21.68 -10.20
CA GLY A 77 -6.34 22.50 -9.95
C GLY A 77 -7.28 21.91 -8.89
N GLU A 78 -7.40 20.59 -8.83
CA GLU A 78 -8.29 19.88 -7.89
C GLU A 78 -7.62 19.60 -6.53
N MET A 79 -6.30 19.76 -6.41
CA MET A 79 -5.58 19.55 -5.15
C MET A 79 -5.90 20.61 -4.08
N PRO A 80 -5.89 20.26 -2.78
CA PRO A 80 -6.05 21.23 -1.71
C PRO A 80 -4.86 22.22 -1.64
N LEU A 81 -5.06 23.36 -0.98
CA LEU A 81 -4.02 24.41 -0.84
C LEU A 81 -2.85 24.00 0.08
N THR A 82 -3.00 22.87 0.79
CA THR A 82 -1.98 22.28 1.67
C THR A 82 -0.93 21.46 0.91
N VAL A 83 -1.07 21.34 -0.42
CA VAL A 83 -0.13 20.60 -1.28
C VAL A 83 0.65 21.59 -2.13
N ASP A 84 1.97 21.42 -2.22
CA ASP A 84 2.78 22.18 -3.15
C ASP A 84 2.50 21.71 -4.58
N ARG A 85 1.84 22.59 -5.35
CA ARG A 85 1.41 22.32 -6.72
C ARG A 85 2.50 22.64 -7.76
N ARG A 86 3.57 23.34 -7.38
CA ARG A 86 4.63 23.79 -8.32
C ARG A 86 5.21 22.63 -9.16
N PRO A 87 5.49 21.43 -8.59
CA PRO A 87 5.99 20.31 -9.37
C PRO A 87 5.04 19.89 -10.50
N LEU A 88 3.73 19.92 -10.28
CA LEU A 88 2.73 19.57 -11.29
C LEU A 88 2.58 20.64 -12.38
N PHE A 89 2.83 21.91 -12.06
CA PHE A 89 2.72 23.01 -13.02
C PHE A 89 3.93 23.09 -13.96
N VAL A 90 5.14 22.79 -13.46
CA VAL A 90 6.39 23.05 -14.17
C VAL A 90 7.20 21.76 -14.32
N GLU A 91 7.72 21.23 -13.23
CA GLU A 91 8.74 20.15 -13.22
C GLU A 91 8.27 18.87 -13.92
N PHE A 92 7.08 18.36 -13.57
CA PHE A 92 6.55 17.12 -14.15
C PHE A 92 5.95 17.31 -15.54
N ARG A 93 5.81 18.55 -16.00
CA ARG A 93 5.35 18.91 -17.35
C ARG A 93 6.52 19.17 -18.31
N GLU A 94 7.76 19.03 -17.85
CA GLU A 94 8.92 19.05 -18.72
C GLU A 94 8.82 17.97 -19.79
N GLU A 95 9.17 18.32 -21.03
CA GLU A 95 9.02 17.45 -22.20
C GLU A 95 9.71 16.09 -22.00
N GLN A 96 10.92 16.10 -21.43
CA GLN A 96 11.69 14.89 -21.17
C GLN A 96 10.95 13.91 -20.24
N ARG A 97 10.26 14.44 -19.21
CA ARG A 97 9.49 13.64 -18.27
C ARG A 97 8.23 13.06 -18.91
N LEU A 98 7.55 13.85 -19.72
CA LEU A 98 6.35 13.39 -20.42
C LEU A 98 6.71 12.29 -21.44
N ILE A 99 7.79 12.47 -22.19
CA ILE A 99 8.31 11.46 -23.13
C ILE A 99 8.70 10.18 -22.39
N GLU A 100 9.34 10.30 -21.23
CA GLU A 100 9.71 9.14 -20.40
C GLU A 100 8.47 8.31 -20.03
N VAL A 101 7.38 8.96 -19.60
CA VAL A 101 6.11 8.28 -19.29
C VAL A 101 5.49 7.63 -20.54
N VAL A 102 5.45 8.33 -21.68
CA VAL A 102 4.88 7.78 -22.92
C VAL A 102 5.71 6.60 -23.47
N ARG A 103 7.04 6.68 -23.38
CA ARG A 103 7.90 5.56 -23.77
C ARG A 103 7.70 4.35 -22.85
N LYS A 104 7.55 4.61 -21.55
CA LYS A 104 7.28 3.58 -20.56
C LYS A 104 5.90 2.96 -20.78
N SER A 105 4.87 3.75 -21.11
CA SER A 105 3.52 3.25 -21.38
C SER A 105 3.51 2.25 -22.53
N ARG A 106 4.21 2.53 -23.63
CA ARG A 106 4.37 1.58 -24.73
C ARG A 106 4.97 0.26 -24.27
N SER A 107 6.01 0.32 -23.44
CA SER A 107 6.66 -0.88 -22.92
C SER A 107 5.75 -1.65 -21.96
N THR A 108 5.02 -0.96 -21.09
CA THR A 108 4.10 -1.56 -20.11
C THR A 108 2.87 -2.17 -20.80
N LEU A 109 2.32 -1.52 -21.81
CA LEU A 109 1.08 -1.92 -22.51
C LEU A 109 1.33 -2.92 -23.65
N ALA A 110 2.56 -2.99 -24.18
CA ALA A 110 2.96 -4.06 -25.09
C ALA A 110 3.08 -5.42 -24.42
N VAL A 111 3.16 -5.42 -23.09
CA VAL A 111 3.21 -6.63 -22.30
C VAL A 111 1.79 -7.13 -22.09
N ALA A 112 1.56 -8.44 -22.30
CA ALA A 112 0.23 -9.05 -22.23
C ALA A 112 -0.50 -8.70 -20.92
N GLU A 113 -1.83 -8.51 -20.98
CA GLU A 113 -2.69 -8.10 -19.85
C GLU A 113 -2.47 -8.94 -18.58
N GLY A 114 -2.06 -10.21 -18.74
CA GLY A 114 -1.75 -11.11 -17.64
C GLY A 114 -0.44 -10.82 -16.89
N PHE A 115 0.47 -9.96 -17.36
CA PHE A 115 1.80 -9.76 -16.76
C PHE A 115 1.79 -8.98 -15.45
N PHE A 116 0.80 -8.11 -15.24
CA PHE A 116 0.57 -7.43 -13.95
C PHE A 116 -0.74 -7.86 -13.28
N GLY A 117 -1.41 -8.88 -13.83
CA GLY A 117 -2.62 -9.45 -13.24
C GLY A 117 -2.37 -10.02 -11.85
N VAL A 118 -3.44 -10.19 -11.07
CA VAL A 118 -3.38 -10.79 -9.72
C VAL A 118 -2.69 -12.16 -9.77
N ASP A 119 -2.85 -12.90 -10.86
CA ASP A 119 -2.27 -14.24 -11.07
C ASP A 119 -0.99 -14.25 -11.91
N SER A 120 -0.35 -13.09 -12.15
CA SER A 120 0.88 -13.06 -12.94
C SER A 120 2.06 -13.72 -12.23
N VAL A 121 2.92 -14.38 -13.02
CA VAL A 121 4.21 -14.91 -12.54
C VAL A 121 5.13 -13.80 -12.04
N ASN A 122 4.90 -12.55 -12.48
CA ASN A 122 5.63 -11.34 -12.08
C ASN A 122 4.86 -10.52 -11.03
N ARG A 123 3.96 -11.16 -10.26
CA ARG A 123 3.31 -10.56 -9.10
C ARG A 123 4.39 -9.88 -8.27
N ARG A 124 4.17 -8.63 -7.82
CA ARG A 124 5.04 -8.03 -6.80
C ARG A 124 5.11 -9.02 -5.65
N ALA A 125 6.27 -9.62 -5.43
CA ALA A 125 6.52 -10.36 -4.20
C ALA A 125 6.20 -9.37 -3.08
N ALA A 126 5.18 -9.68 -2.27
CA ALA A 126 4.82 -8.84 -1.15
C ALA A 126 6.09 -8.60 -0.33
N GLY A 127 6.55 -7.36 -0.30
CA GLY A 127 7.73 -7.01 0.47
C GLY A 127 7.46 -7.27 1.95
N PRO A 128 8.52 -7.40 2.78
CA PRO A 128 8.38 -7.51 4.23
C PRO A 128 7.52 -6.39 4.84
N GLU A 129 7.46 -5.22 4.19
CA GLU A 129 6.63 -4.06 4.57
C GLU A 129 5.13 -4.34 4.62
N SER A 130 4.61 -5.27 3.81
CA SER A 130 3.18 -5.61 3.80
C SER A 130 2.74 -6.32 5.09
N ILE A 131 3.63 -7.12 5.66
CA ILE A 131 3.32 -7.90 6.87
C ILE A 131 3.51 -7.00 8.11
N ASP A 132 4.52 -6.14 8.10
CA ASP A 132 4.74 -5.14 9.15
C ASP A 132 3.56 -4.15 9.27
N GLN A 133 3.04 -3.67 8.14
CA GLN A 133 1.85 -2.81 8.14
C GLN A 133 0.62 -3.55 8.66
N THR A 134 0.45 -4.81 8.27
CA THR A 134 -0.66 -5.66 8.76
C THR A 134 -0.56 -5.89 10.27
N ALA A 135 0.66 -6.09 10.80
CA ALA A 135 0.90 -6.22 12.23
C ALA A 135 0.59 -4.94 13.00
N ARG A 136 0.95 -3.77 12.46
CA ARG A 136 0.58 -2.47 13.04
C ARG A 136 -0.93 -2.29 13.10
N SER A 137 -1.62 -2.54 11.99
CA SER A 137 -3.09 -2.46 11.94
C SER A 137 -3.78 -3.46 12.88
N PHE A 138 -3.22 -4.66 13.03
CA PHE A 138 -3.70 -5.64 14.00
C PHE A 138 -3.55 -5.14 15.44
N VAL A 139 -2.34 -4.69 15.83
CA VAL A 139 -2.07 -4.22 17.20
C VAL A 139 -2.96 -3.03 17.55
N ASP A 140 -3.08 -2.04 16.65
CA ASP A 140 -3.89 -0.84 16.87
C ASP A 140 -5.40 -1.14 17.00
N SER A 141 -5.90 -2.10 16.21
CA SER A 141 -7.32 -2.47 16.22
C SER A 141 -7.70 -3.44 17.34
N SER A 142 -6.77 -4.31 17.76
CA SER A 142 -7.09 -5.50 18.55
C SER A 142 -6.47 -5.52 19.94
N VAL A 143 -5.42 -4.75 20.21
CA VAL A 143 -4.72 -4.74 21.51
C VAL A 143 -4.92 -3.41 22.22
N GLU A 144 -5.16 -3.46 23.53
CA GLU A 144 -5.28 -2.26 24.36
C GLU A 144 -4.57 -2.42 25.71
N ILE A 145 -4.26 -1.28 26.32
CA ILE A 145 -3.73 -1.22 27.68
C ILE A 145 -4.91 -1.38 28.63
N ALA A 146 -4.81 -2.33 29.55
CA ALA A 146 -5.78 -2.57 30.60
C ALA A 146 -5.13 -2.42 31.97
N GLU A 147 -5.81 -1.76 32.89
CA GLU A 147 -5.36 -1.63 34.27
C GLU A 147 -5.63 -2.94 35.05
N GLY A 148 -4.67 -3.39 35.84
CA GLY A 148 -4.83 -4.52 36.77
C GLY A 148 -4.10 -5.82 36.39
N THR A 149 -4.69 -6.96 36.76
CA THR A 149 -4.08 -8.30 36.71
C THR A 149 -4.13 -8.97 35.32
N MET A 150 -4.62 -8.26 34.31
CA MET A 150 -4.78 -8.79 32.95
C MET A 150 -3.41 -9.05 32.31
N ARG A 151 -3.33 -10.13 31.53
CA ARG A 151 -2.10 -10.58 30.88
C ARG A 151 -2.39 -11.00 29.45
N LEU A 152 -1.48 -10.67 28.56
CA LEU A 152 -1.49 -11.15 27.18
C LEU A 152 -0.18 -11.87 26.91
N THR A 153 -0.25 -13.16 26.58
CA THR A 153 0.96 -13.93 26.25
C THR A 153 1.34 -13.73 24.79
N VAL A 154 2.62 -13.92 24.46
CA VAL A 154 3.09 -13.89 23.07
C VAL A 154 2.44 -15.03 22.25
N GLY A 155 2.09 -16.14 22.89
CA GLY A 155 1.39 -17.25 22.23
C GLY A 155 0.00 -16.86 21.75
N GLU A 156 -0.81 -16.29 22.65
CA GLU A 156 -2.17 -15.83 22.35
C GLU A 156 -2.17 -14.70 21.31
N LEU A 157 -1.29 -13.70 21.48
CA LEU A 157 -1.12 -12.61 20.52
C LEU A 157 -0.80 -13.14 19.12
N PHE A 158 0.14 -14.07 19.01
CA PHE A 158 0.56 -14.60 17.72
C PHE A 158 -0.53 -15.46 17.06
N ALA A 159 -1.26 -16.25 17.85
CA ALA A 159 -2.40 -17.02 17.33
C ALA A 159 -3.51 -16.10 16.79
N ALA A 160 -3.86 -15.05 17.53
CA ALA A 160 -4.83 -14.05 17.08
C ALA A 160 -4.34 -13.29 15.83
N PHE A 161 -3.05 -12.98 15.73
CA PHE A 161 -2.47 -12.34 14.55
C PHE A 161 -2.55 -13.24 13.30
N LEU A 162 -2.27 -14.54 13.43
CA LEU A 162 -2.40 -15.47 12.31
C LEU A 162 -3.84 -15.58 11.81
N GLU A 163 -4.80 -15.59 12.73
CA GLU A 163 -6.22 -15.61 12.37
C GLU A 163 -6.66 -14.29 11.72
N TYR A 164 -6.16 -13.16 12.22
CA TYR A 164 -6.38 -11.85 11.60
C TYR A 164 -5.84 -11.82 10.15
N CYS A 165 -4.63 -12.34 9.91
CA CYS A 165 -4.08 -12.46 8.56
C CYS A 165 -4.93 -13.37 7.66
N ARG A 166 -5.43 -14.50 8.19
CA ARG A 166 -6.31 -15.41 7.46
C ARG A 166 -7.61 -14.72 7.04
N LEU A 167 -8.25 -13.98 7.94
CA LEU A 167 -9.50 -13.26 7.68
C LEU A 167 -9.31 -12.14 6.65
N ASN A 168 -8.14 -11.49 6.65
CA ASN A 168 -7.80 -10.42 5.70
C ASN A 168 -7.16 -10.94 4.39
N GLY A 169 -7.17 -12.25 4.14
CA GLY A 169 -6.67 -12.85 2.90
C GLY A 169 -5.16 -12.82 2.73
N VAL A 170 -4.40 -12.57 3.80
CA VAL A 170 -2.93 -12.55 3.79
C VAL A 170 -2.38 -13.96 4.01
N GLN A 171 -1.77 -14.55 2.97
CA GLN A 171 -1.14 -15.86 3.07
C GLN A 171 0.27 -15.76 3.67
N ILE A 172 0.42 -16.19 4.92
CA ILE A 172 1.73 -16.31 5.59
C ILE A 172 2.30 -17.69 5.29
N GLN A 173 3.39 -17.74 4.51
CA GLN A 173 4.16 -18.97 4.35
C GLN A 173 4.81 -19.33 5.70
N GLN A 174 4.54 -20.55 6.19
CA GLN A 174 4.91 -21.00 7.55
C GLN A 174 6.42 -21.01 7.84
N GLN A 175 7.29 -20.75 6.85
CA GLN A 175 8.75 -20.90 6.96
C GLN A 175 9.47 -19.84 7.81
N GLY A 176 8.76 -19.01 8.60
CA GLY A 176 9.35 -17.88 9.32
C GLY A 176 8.78 -17.56 10.70
N ASP A 177 8.13 -18.50 11.40
CA ASP A 177 7.44 -18.26 12.70
C ASP A 177 8.30 -17.41 13.66
N ARG A 178 9.59 -17.73 13.85
CA ARG A 178 10.46 -17.00 14.78
C ARG A 178 10.73 -15.53 14.39
N LYS A 179 10.91 -15.22 13.10
CA LYS A 179 11.17 -13.85 12.63
C LYS A 179 9.88 -13.03 12.67
N LEU A 180 8.78 -13.63 12.23
CA LEU A 180 7.46 -13.01 12.23
C LEU A 180 6.98 -12.72 13.66
N LYS A 181 7.10 -13.69 14.56
CA LYS A 181 6.74 -13.54 15.97
C LYS A 181 7.57 -12.46 16.66
N ARG A 182 8.85 -12.34 16.32
CA ARG A 182 9.71 -11.26 16.83
C ARG A 182 9.20 -9.89 16.36
N MET A 183 8.87 -9.76 15.09
CA MET A 183 8.34 -8.52 14.54
C MET A 183 7.02 -8.09 15.21
N VAL A 184 6.08 -9.01 15.43
CA VAL A 184 4.80 -8.70 16.09
C VAL A 184 5.04 -8.26 17.54
N VAL A 185 5.97 -8.91 18.25
CA VAL A 185 6.39 -8.51 19.61
C VAL A 185 7.02 -7.12 19.61
N GLU A 186 7.92 -6.83 18.68
CA GLU A 186 8.54 -5.51 18.54
C GLU A 186 7.51 -4.43 18.24
N THR A 187 6.52 -4.73 17.39
CA THR A 187 5.41 -3.83 17.06
C THR A 187 4.58 -3.49 18.30
N VAL A 188 4.23 -4.46 19.14
CA VAL A 188 3.50 -4.21 20.41
C VAL A 188 4.33 -3.36 21.37
N ASN A 189 5.61 -3.67 21.54
CA ASN A 189 6.50 -2.92 22.42
C ASN A 189 6.64 -1.46 21.98
N GLN A 190 6.78 -1.22 20.67
CA GLN A 190 6.88 0.13 20.10
C GLN A 190 5.56 0.89 20.22
N HIS A 191 4.43 0.23 19.94
CA HIS A 191 3.11 0.88 19.90
C HIS A 191 2.62 1.29 21.30
N HIS A 192 2.80 0.43 22.30
CA HIS A 192 2.28 0.66 23.66
C HIS A 192 3.37 1.04 24.68
N GLY A 193 4.64 1.11 24.28
CA GLY A 193 5.75 1.47 25.19
C GLY A 193 6.02 0.43 26.29
N VAL A 194 5.57 -0.81 26.11
CA VAL A 194 5.68 -1.89 27.09
C VAL A 194 6.88 -2.79 26.84
N ARG A 195 7.29 -3.56 27.86
CA ARG A 195 8.37 -4.55 27.76
C ARG A 195 7.87 -5.96 27.99
N LEU A 196 8.49 -6.90 27.27
CA LEU A 196 8.22 -8.32 27.41
C LEU A 196 8.70 -8.85 28.76
N ARG A 197 7.80 -9.56 29.46
CA ARG A 197 8.05 -10.25 30.71
C ARG A 197 8.19 -11.75 30.50
N HIS A 198 8.90 -12.42 31.40
CA HIS A 198 9.22 -13.86 31.34
C HIS A 198 8.62 -14.68 32.49
N ASP A 199 7.99 -13.99 33.43
CA ASP A 199 7.48 -14.51 34.70
C ASP A 199 5.95 -14.64 34.72
N LEU A 200 5.29 -14.48 33.57
CA LEU A 200 3.85 -14.60 33.47
C LEU A 200 3.46 -16.07 33.37
N MET A 201 2.41 -16.46 34.08
CA MET A 201 1.85 -17.81 33.92
C MET A 201 0.92 -17.82 32.70
N ASP A 202 0.93 -18.91 31.94
CA ASP A 202 -0.07 -19.23 30.92
C ASP A 202 -1.39 -19.67 31.61
N SER A 203 -2.49 -19.73 30.86
CA SER A 203 -3.75 -20.40 31.23
C SER A 203 -3.54 -21.81 31.80
N ARG A 204 -2.49 -22.50 31.35
CA ARG A 204 -2.08 -23.86 31.78
C ARG A 204 -1.10 -23.89 32.96
N GLY A 205 -0.84 -22.77 33.63
CA GLY A 205 0.05 -22.70 34.80
C GLY A 205 1.55 -22.86 34.50
N ARG A 206 1.96 -22.73 33.22
CA ARG A 206 3.36 -22.76 32.80
C ARG A 206 3.92 -21.35 32.69
N CYS A 207 5.21 -21.15 32.99
CA CYS A 207 5.86 -19.87 32.72
C CYS A 207 5.87 -19.58 31.21
N ALA A 208 5.38 -18.41 30.83
CA ALA A 208 5.24 -17.93 29.48
C ALA A 208 5.73 -16.48 29.35
N LYS A 209 6.11 -16.11 28.13
CA LYS A 209 6.48 -14.74 27.80
C LYS A 209 5.23 -13.95 27.44
N GLY A 210 5.14 -12.70 27.90
CA GLY A 210 4.00 -11.84 27.59
C GLY A 210 4.09 -10.46 28.23
N TRP A 211 2.96 -9.79 28.33
CA TRP A 211 2.83 -8.47 28.92
C TRP A 211 1.78 -8.48 30.03
N SER A 212 2.09 -7.79 31.13
CA SER A 212 1.12 -7.47 32.17
C SER A 212 0.45 -6.14 31.86
N GLY A 213 -0.86 -6.06 32.01
CA GLY A 213 -1.64 -4.86 31.70
C GLY A 213 -1.95 -4.68 30.21
N LEU A 214 -1.85 -5.75 29.41
CA LEU A 214 -2.38 -5.79 28.04
C LEU A 214 -3.51 -6.81 27.95
N MET A 215 -4.50 -6.50 27.12
CA MET A 215 -5.57 -7.44 26.74
C MET A 215 -6.00 -7.21 25.30
N PHE A 216 -6.78 -8.15 24.74
CA PHE A 216 -7.48 -7.89 23.50
C PHE A 216 -8.72 -7.00 23.74
N ARG A 217 -8.91 -6.01 22.87
CA ARG A 217 -10.06 -5.11 22.87
C ARG A 217 -11.39 -5.86 22.70
N ASN A 218 -11.38 -6.94 21.93
CA ASN A 218 -12.52 -7.85 21.83
C ASN A 218 -12.26 -9.08 22.72
N GLN A 219 -13.06 -9.25 23.78
CA GLN A 219 -12.93 -10.37 24.71
C GLN A 219 -13.15 -11.74 24.05
N ALA A 220 -13.81 -11.81 22.87
CA ALA A 220 -13.89 -13.04 22.09
C ALA A 220 -12.51 -13.53 21.58
N LEU A 221 -11.52 -12.63 21.48
CA LEU A 221 -10.13 -12.98 21.15
C LEU A 221 -9.35 -13.54 22.34
N ASN A 222 -9.75 -13.18 23.58
CA ASN A 222 -9.20 -13.78 24.81
C ASN A 222 -9.61 -15.26 24.95
N GLY A 223 -10.68 -15.66 24.26
CA GLY A 223 -11.30 -16.99 24.31
C GLY A 223 -10.96 -17.92 23.16
N TYR A 224 -9.97 -17.62 22.31
CA TYR A 224 -9.41 -18.65 21.41
C TYR A 224 -8.55 -19.64 22.22
N GLU A 225 -9.19 -20.31 23.17
CA GLU A 225 -8.85 -21.68 23.53
C GLU A 225 -8.92 -22.49 22.24
N LEU A 226 -7.75 -22.79 21.67
CA LEU A 226 -7.36 -24.13 21.24
C LEU A 226 -8.50 -25.08 20.82
N ALA A 227 -9.35 -24.65 19.89
CA ALA A 227 -10.22 -25.54 19.14
C ALA A 227 -9.47 -26.05 17.91
N ARG A 228 -8.32 -26.70 18.12
CA ARG A 228 -7.71 -27.63 17.16
C ARG A 228 -6.96 -28.73 17.93
N ASN A 229 -7.46 -29.95 17.71
CA ASN A 229 -6.84 -31.25 17.98
C ASN A 229 -5.33 -31.26 17.74
#